data_AF-A0A2D8EVA6-F1
#
_entry.id   AF-A0A2D8EVA6-F1
#
_cell.length_a   1.000
_cell.length_b   1.000
_cell.length_c   1.000
_cell.angle_alpha   90.00
_cell.angle_beta   90.00
_cell.angle_gamma   90.00
#
_symmetry.space_group_name_H-M   'P 1'
#
loop_
_entity.id
_entity.type
_entity.pdbx_description
1 polymer ?
#
loop_
_entity_poly.entity_id
_entity_poly.type
_entity_poly.pdbx_seq_one_letter_code
_entity_poly.pdbx_strand_id
1 'polypeptide(L)'
;MSKKPLNISEEAAVQMPMKTVASLIIIVALGTMGYFQMVERLNIADTKIQIMEKDLSENTEFRIKWPRGQLGSLPADSEQFMMIEDLYKTTDKLNKHIESMALNKVNIEFLRKQMDKVLNDIEKLKDQNREIKYNGNGTNN
;
A
#
# COMPACT_ATOMS: atom_id res chain seq x y z
N MET A 1 62.46 74.75 -28.16
CA MET A 1 63.49 73.69 -28.11
C MET A 1 62.83 72.34 -27.87
N SER A 2 62.99 71.43 -28.84
CA SER A 2 62.89 69.97 -28.80
C SER A 2 61.65 69.29 -28.18
N LYS A 3 60.70 68.87 -29.04
CA LYS A 3 59.84 67.70 -28.79
C LYS A 3 60.73 66.46 -28.86
N LYS A 4 61.17 65.97 -27.70
CA LYS A 4 61.94 64.72 -27.60
C LYS A 4 60.96 63.55 -27.80
N PRO A 5 61.15 62.66 -28.79
CA PRO A 5 60.26 61.52 -28.98
C PRO A 5 60.32 60.58 -27.78
N LEU A 6 59.16 60.13 -27.29
CA LEU A 6 59.05 59.02 -26.36
C LEU A 6 59.55 57.77 -27.08
N ASN A 7 60.79 57.39 -26.79
CA ASN A 7 61.32 56.10 -27.19
C ASN A 7 60.55 55.03 -26.40
N ILE A 8 59.54 54.43 -27.03
CA ILE A 8 58.96 53.18 -26.52
C ILE A 8 60.04 52.13 -26.75
N SER A 9 60.83 51.89 -25.71
CA SER A 9 61.64 50.69 -25.63
C SER A 9 60.69 49.50 -25.66
N GLU A 10 60.87 48.60 -26.63
CA GLU A 10 60.18 47.32 -26.73
C GLU A 10 60.52 46.39 -25.54
N GLU A 11 61.41 46.84 -24.67
CA GLU A 11 61.85 46.21 -23.43
C GLU A 11 61.45 47.05 -22.20
N ALA A 12 60.35 47.80 -22.26
CA ALA A 12 59.60 48.13 -21.05
C ALA A 12 58.96 46.84 -20.55
N ALA A 13 59.78 45.94 -20.00
CA ALA A 13 59.32 44.82 -19.19
C ALA A 13 58.30 45.40 -18.22
N VAL A 14 57.04 45.04 -18.43
CA VAL A 14 55.88 45.58 -17.73
C VAL A 14 56.08 45.33 -16.24
N GLN A 15 56.80 46.23 -15.56
CA GLN A 15 56.96 46.23 -14.11
C GLN A 15 55.67 46.78 -13.53
N MET A 16 54.59 46.02 -13.70
CA MET A 16 53.42 46.21 -12.88
C MET A 16 53.81 45.87 -11.43
N PRO A 17 53.30 46.62 -10.44
CA PRO A 17 53.54 46.29 -9.04
C PRO A 17 53.06 44.86 -8.78
N MET A 18 53.94 44.00 -8.27
CA MET A 18 53.62 42.58 -8.06
C MET A 18 52.39 42.37 -7.15
N LYS A 19 52.09 43.36 -6.29
CA LYS A 19 50.88 43.40 -5.47
C LYS A 19 49.59 43.56 -6.28
N THR A 20 49.61 44.33 -7.37
CA THR A 20 48.47 44.51 -8.28
C THR A 20 48.19 43.24 -9.08
N VAL A 21 49.26 42.58 -9.55
CA VAL A 21 49.16 41.29 -10.25
C VAL A 21 48.61 40.21 -9.31
N ALA A 22 49.13 40.12 -8.08
CA ALA A 22 48.64 39.18 -7.07
C ALA A 22 47.17 39.43 -6.69
N SER A 23 46.77 40.70 -6.52
CA SER A 23 45.37 41.07 -6.26
C SER A 23 44.43 40.64 -7.39
N LEU A 24 44.87 40.78 -8.65
CA LEU A 24 44.05 40.44 -9.81
C LEU A 24 43.87 38.92 -9.92
N ILE A 25 44.91 38.15 -9.62
CA ILE A 25 44.84 36.68 -9.54
C ILE A 25 43.86 36.23 -8.46
N ILE A 26 43.88 36.83 -7.27
CA ILE A 26 42.98 36.47 -6.17
C ILE A 26 41.52 36.77 -6.53
N ILE A 27 41.24 37.92 -7.17
CA ILE A 27 39.87 38.27 -7.61
C ILE A 27 39.37 37.28 -8.66
N VAL A 28 40.20 36.92 -9.64
CA VAL A 28 39.84 35.93 -10.66
C VAL A 28 39.62 34.55 -10.04
N ALA A 29 40.47 34.13 -9.09
CA ALA A 29 40.33 32.86 -8.39
C ALA A 29 39.00 32.79 -7.60
N LEU A 30 38.67 33.82 -6.82
CA LEU A 30 37.41 33.89 -6.08
C LEU A 30 36.19 33.96 -7.03
N GLY A 31 36.31 34.66 -8.16
CA GLY A 31 35.28 34.72 -9.19
C GLY A 31 34.98 33.36 -9.81
N THR A 32 36.02 32.62 -10.20
CA THR A 32 35.87 31.26 -10.74
C THR A 32 35.28 30.30 -9.69
N MET A 33 35.76 30.36 -8.44
CA MET A 33 35.26 29.51 -7.36
C MET A 33 33.79 29.80 -7.01
N GLY A 34 33.38 31.07 -7.01
CA GLY A 34 31.98 31.46 -6.82
C GLY A 34 31.08 31.02 -7.97
N TYR A 35 31.57 31.18 -9.21
CA TYR A 35 30.85 30.74 -10.41
C TYR A 35 30.62 29.23 -10.43
N PHE A 36 31.64 28.42 -10.17
CA PHE A 36 31.50 26.95 -10.14
C PHE A 36 30.53 26.48 -9.04
N GLN A 37 30.59 27.04 -7.84
CA GLN A 37 29.65 26.70 -6.76
C GLN A 37 28.20 27.08 -7.11
N MET A 38 28.00 28.21 -7.81
CA MET A 38 26.67 28.63 -8.24
C MET A 38 26.12 27.71 -9.32
N VAL A 39 26.93 27.34 -10.31
CA VAL A 39 26.55 26.44 -11.40
C VAL A 39 26.19 25.05 -10.88
N GLU A 40 26.97 24.51 -9.94
CA GLU A 40 26.67 23.20 -9.32
C GLU A 40 25.32 23.22 -8.60
N ARG A 41 25.05 24.25 -7.78
CA ARG A 41 23.76 24.41 -7.09
C ARG A 41 22.60 24.57 -8.07
N LEU A 42 22.82 25.29 -9.16
CA LEU A 42 21.81 25.47 -10.20
C LEU A 42 21.47 24.13 -10.88
N ASN A 43 22.47 23.32 -11.22
CA ASN A 43 22.26 22.00 -11.83
C ASN A 43 21.50 21.05 -10.89
N ILE A 44 21.81 21.07 -9.59
CA ILE A 44 21.08 20.27 -8.58
C ILE A 44 19.63 20.75 -8.46
N ALA A 45 19.41 22.06 -8.42
CA ALA A 45 18.08 22.64 -8.35
C ALA A 45 17.25 22.31 -9.59
N ASP A 46 17.84 22.40 -10.78
CA ASP A 46 17.18 22.05 -12.04
C ASP A 46 16.79 20.57 -12.09
N THR A 47 17.71 19.67 -11.71
CA THR A 47 17.42 18.23 -11.60
C THR A 47 16.27 17.97 -10.61
N LYS A 48 16.28 18.65 -9.45
CA LYS A 48 15.22 18.49 -8.46
C LYS A 48 13.86 18.98 -8.99
N ILE A 49 13.84 20.10 -9.72
CA ILE A 49 12.62 20.63 -10.32
C ILE A 49 12.07 19.65 -11.36
N GLN A 50 12.92 19.12 -12.24
CA GLN A 50 12.49 18.13 -13.24
C GLN A 50 11.91 16.86 -12.60
N ILE A 51 12.51 16.36 -11.50
CA ILE A 51 11.94 15.24 -10.75
C ILE A 51 10.59 15.62 -10.14
N MET A 52 10.49 16.79 -9.52
CA MET A 52 9.23 17.26 -8.92
C MET A 52 8.11 17.46 -9.96
N GLU A 53 8.44 17.97 -11.15
CA GLU A 53 7.49 18.11 -12.26
C GLU A 53 7.02 16.73 -12.76
N LYS A 54 7.94 15.78 -12.88
CA LYS A 54 7.62 14.39 -13.22
C LYS A 54 6.71 13.75 -12.17
N ASP A 55 7.02 13.91 -10.89
CA ASP A 55 6.22 13.39 -9.78
C ASP A 55 4.80 13.98 -9.77
N LEU A 56 4.66 15.28 -10.09
CA LEU A 56 3.36 15.94 -10.21
C LEU A 56 2.56 15.42 -11.41
N SER A 57 3.22 15.22 -12.55
CA SER A 57 2.61 14.65 -13.76
C SER A 57 2.15 13.22 -13.51
N GLU A 58 3.02 12.36 -12.94
CA GLU A 58 2.68 10.98 -12.60
C GLU A 58 1.58 10.90 -11.53
N ASN A 59 1.55 11.80 -10.53
CA ASN A 59 0.45 11.90 -9.58
C ASN A 59 -0.88 12.28 -10.25
N THR A 60 -0.83 13.24 -11.16
CA THR A 60 -2.01 13.70 -11.89
C THR A 60 -2.53 12.58 -12.81
N GLU A 61 -1.62 11.89 -13.48
CA GLU A 61 -1.91 10.74 -14.32
C GLU A 61 -2.48 9.56 -13.50
N PHE A 62 -1.90 9.24 -12.35
CA PHE A 62 -2.42 8.25 -11.41
C PHE A 62 -3.84 8.61 -10.99
N ARG A 63 -4.07 9.84 -10.52
CA ARG A 63 -5.40 10.28 -10.05
C ARG A 63 -6.46 10.23 -11.15
N ILE A 64 -6.11 10.48 -12.40
CA ILE A 64 -7.05 10.46 -13.53
C ILE A 64 -7.26 9.03 -14.05
N LYS A 65 -6.20 8.24 -14.18
CA LYS A 65 -6.25 6.93 -14.82
C LYS A 65 -6.62 5.79 -13.85
N TRP A 66 -6.33 5.94 -12.55
CA TRP A 66 -6.63 4.94 -11.52
C TRP A 66 -8.12 4.61 -11.42
N PRO A 67 -9.05 5.57 -11.30
CA PRO A 67 -10.48 5.25 -11.27
C PRO A 67 -11.01 4.77 -12.62
N ARG A 68 -10.26 5.01 -13.71
CA ARG A 68 -10.66 4.70 -15.09
C ARG A 68 -10.13 3.36 -15.59
N GLY A 69 -9.29 2.67 -14.83
CA GLY A 69 -8.66 1.41 -15.25
C GLY A 69 -7.77 1.54 -16.49
N GLN A 70 -7.29 2.76 -16.79
CA GLN A 70 -6.44 3.05 -17.96
C GLN A 70 -4.95 3.13 -17.60
N LEU A 71 -4.65 3.08 -16.30
CA LEU A 71 -3.32 2.83 -15.80
C LEU A 71 -3.14 1.32 -15.95
N GLY A 72 -2.14 0.87 -16.71
CA GLY A 72 -1.89 -0.56 -16.88
C GLY A 72 -1.74 -1.26 -15.54
N SER A 73 -1.76 -2.59 -15.52
CA SER A 73 -1.59 -3.40 -14.31
C SER A 73 -0.30 -3.01 -13.60
N LEU A 74 -0.39 -2.17 -12.57
CA LEU A 74 0.72 -1.97 -11.65
C LEU A 74 1.03 -3.35 -11.06
N PRO A 75 2.29 -3.73 -10.82
CA PRO A 75 2.61 -5.01 -10.20
C PRO A 75 1.89 -5.22 -8.85
N ALA A 76 1.54 -4.15 -8.15
CA ALA A 76 0.71 -4.16 -6.94
C ALA A 76 -0.75 -4.62 -7.18
N ASP A 77 -1.26 -4.44 -8.39
CA ASP A 77 -2.60 -4.86 -8.79
C ASP A 77 -2.67 -6.39 -8.85
N SER A 78 -1.62 -7.08 -9.31
CA SER A 78 -1.56 -8.54 -9.32
C SER A 78 -1.58 -9.15 -7.91
N GLU A 79 -0.84 -8.57 -6.97
CA GLU A 79 -0.87 -9.01 -5.56
C GLU A 79 -2.22 -8.71 -4.91
N GLN A 80 -2.79 -7.53 -5.19
CA GLN A 80 -4.10 -7.14 -4.70
C GLN A 80 -5.21 -8.03 -5.28
N PHE A 81 -5.13 -8.42 -6.55
CA PHE A 81 -6.05 -9.38 -7.16
C PHE A 81 -5.94 -10.77 -6.54
N MET A 82 -4.73 -11.23 -6.24
CA MET A 82 -4.53 -12.50 -5.54
C MET A 82 -5.14 -12.48 -4.13
N MET A 83 -4.97 -11.37 -3.39
CA MET A 83 -5.60 -11.17 -2.09
C MET A 83 -7.13 -11.13 -2.20
N ILE A 84 -7.68 -10.44 -3.19
CA ILE A 84 -9.13 -10.39 -3.44
C ILE A 84 -9.67 -11.78 -3.80
N GLU A 85 -8.94 -12.56 -4.59
CA GLU A 85 -9.33 -13.92 -4.94
C GLU A 85 -9.39 -14.84 -3.70
N ASP A 86 -8.39 -14.76 -2.82
CA ASP A 86 -8.37 -15.53 -1.57
C ASP A 86 -9.50 -15.11 -0.61
N LEU A 87 -9.77 -13.81 -0.51
CA LEU A 87 -10.91 -13.29 0.23
C LEU A 87 -12.24 -13.83 -0.32
N TYR A 88 -12.41 -13.83 -1.65
CA TYR A 88 -13.61 -14.37 -2.29
C TYR A 88 -13.80 -15.86 -2.00
N LYS A 89 -12.73 -16.67 -2.12
CA LYS A 89 -12.76 -18.11 -1.77
C LYS A 89 -13.10 -18.33 -0.30
N THR A 90 -12.60 -17.48 0.58
CA THR A 90 -12.89 -17.55 2.02
C THR A 90 -14.35 -17.20 2.31
N THR A 91 -14.90 -16.16 1.66
CA THR A 91 -16.32 -15.82 1.76
C THR A 91 -17.22 -16.93 1.24
N ASP A 92 -16.88 -17.58 0.13
CA ASP A 92 -17.66 -18.71 -0.40
C ASP A 92 -17.67 -19.91 0.57
N LYS A 93 -16.51 -20.26 1.15
CA LYS A 93 -16.42 -21.29 2.19
C LYS A 93 -17.25 -20.93 3.43
N LEU A 94 -17.21 -19.66 3.84
CA LEU A 94 -18.00 -19.17 4.97
C LEU A 94 -19.51 -19.30 4.70
N ASN A 95 -19.97 -18.91 3.51
CA ASN A 95 -21.38 -19.05 3.13
C ASN A 95 -21.83 -20.51 3.16
N LYS A 96 -21.06 -21.43 2.58
CA LYS A 96 -21.34 -22.88 2.64
C LYS A 96 -21.38 -23.41 4.08
N HIS A 97 -20.48 -22.92 4.94
CA HIS A 97 -20.49 -23.28 6.35
C HIS A 97 -21.76 -22.78 7.06
N ILE A 98 -22.17 -21.52 6.81
CA ILE A 98 -23.40 -20.94 7.35
C ILE A 98 -24.63 -21.73 6.89
N GLU A 99 -24.71 -22.09 5.61
CA GLU A 99 -25.78 -22.93 5.08
C GLU A 99 -25.83 -24.30 5.78
N SER A 100 -24.68 -24.95 5.96
CA SER A 100 -24.61 -26.24 6.68
C SER A 100 -25.05 -26.10 8.15
N MET A 101 -24.72 -24.98 8.80
CA MET A 101 -25.11 -24.70 10.18
C MET A 101 -26.62 -24.47 10.31
N ALA A 102 -27.23 -23.79 9.33
CA ALA A 102 -28.68 -23.61 9.28
C ALA A 102 -29.42 -24.95 9.10
N LEU A 103 -28.93 -25.82 8.21
CA LEU A 103 -29.49 -27.17 8.02
C LEU A 103 -29.35 -28.02 9.29
N ASN A 104 -28.19 -27.98 9.93
CA ASN A 104 -27.97 -28.69 11.20
C ASN A 104 -28.93 -28.19 12.30
N LYS A 105 -29.18 -26.88 12.39
CA LYS A 105 -30.15 -26.31 13.34
C LYS A 105 -31.56 -26.87 13.12
N VAL A 106 -32.04 -26.89 11.88
CA VAL A 106 -33.37 -27.43 11.53
C VAL A 106 -33.46 -28.92 11.86
N ASN A 107 -32.43 -29.69 11.52
CA ASN A 107 -32.38 -31.12 11.82
C ASN A 107 -32.40 -31.40 13.33
N ILE A 108 -31.64 -30.62 14.11
CA ILE A 108 -31.64 -30.74 15.57
C ILE A 108 -33.02 -30.39 16.14
N GLU A 109 -33.67 -29.34 15.68
CA GLU A 109 -35.03 -28.99 16.12
C GLU A 109 -36.05 -30.11 15.79
N PHE A 110 -35.93 -30.73 14.62
CA PHE A 110 -36.76 -31.86 14.25
C PHE A 110 -36.50 -33.09 15.13
N LEU A 111 -35.24 -33.45 15.37
CA LEU A 111 -34.86 -34.54 16.26
C LEU A 111 -35.36 -34.31 17.69
N ARG A 112 -35.30 -33.07 18.20
CA ARG A 112 -35.84 -32.72 19.53
C ARG A 112 -37.35 -32.97 19.60
N LYS A 113 -38.12 -32.51 18.61
CA LYS A 113 -39.58 -32.76 18.56
C LYS A 113 -39.92 -34.25 18.49
N GLN A 114 -39.14 -35.03 17.76
CA GLN A 114 -39.33 -36.47 17.71
C GLN A 114 -39.02 -37.13 19.07
N MET A 115 -37.95 -36.69 19.75
CA MET A 115 -37.63 -37.15 21.10
C MET A 115 -38.75 -36.82 22.09
N ASP A 116 -39.33 -35.63 22.03
CA ASP A 116 -40.47 -35.25 22.88
C ASP A 116 -41.69 -36.16 22.64
N LYS A 117 -41.96 -36.52 21.37
CA LYS A 117 -43.03 -37.48 21.04
C LYS A 117 -42.71 -38.88 21.59
N VAL A 118 -41.48 -39.35 21.40
CA VAL A 118 -41.05 -40.66 21.91
C VAL A 118 -41.16 -40.74 23.43
N LEU A 119 -40.79 -39.67 24.15
CA LEU A 119 -40.94 -39.60 25.61
C LEU A 119 -42.42 -39.70 26.03
N ASN A 120 -43.31 -38.96 25.37
CA ASN A 120 -44.75 -39.05 25.62
C ASN A 120 -45.32 -40.45 25.33
N ASP A 121 -44.86 -41.09 24.25
CA ASP A 121 -45.30 -42.43 23.88
C ASP A 121 -44.78 -43.48 24.89
N ILE A 122 -43.55 -43.30 25.42
CA ILE A 122 -43.01 -44.12 26.52
C ILE A 122 -43.84 -43.96 27.80
N GLU A 123 -44.25 -42.73 28.15
CA GLU A 123 -45.11 -42.50 29.33
C GLU A 123 -46.47 -43.19 29.18
N LYS A 124 -47.11 -43.06 28.01
CA LYS A 124 -48.37 -43.77 27.72
C LYS A 124 -48.22 -45.28 27.80
N LEU A 125 -47.16 -45.85 27.23
CA LEU A 125 -46.89 -47.29 27.31
C LEU A 125 -46.62 -47.75 28.75
N LYS A 126 -45.95 -46.92 29.54
CA LYS A 126 -45.72 -47.18 30.97
C LYS A 126 -47.04 -47.18 31.76
N ASP A 127 -47.93 -46.23 31.50
CA ASP A 127 -49.24 -46.15 32.15
C ASP A 127 -50.15 -47.29 31.72
N GLN A 128 -50.20 -47.63 30.43
CA GLN A 128 -50.92 -48.81 29.93
C GLN A 128 -50.41 -50.10 30.57
N ASN A 129 -49.09 -50.27 30.70
CA ASN A 129 -48.51 -51.44 31.38
C ASN A 129 -48.85 -51.46 32.88
N ARG A 130 -48.97 -50.29 33.51
CA ARG A 130 -49.41 -50.17 34.91
C ARG A 130 -50.89 -50.55 35.04
N GLU A 131 -51.75 -50.07 34.16
CA GLU A 131 -53.18 -50.44 34.14
C GLU A 131 -53.39 -51.93 33.86
N ILE A 132 -52.61 -52.55 32.97
CA ILE A 132 -52.65 -54.00 32.73
C ILE A 132 -52.27 -54.80 34.00
N LYS A 133 -51.30 -54.32 34.78
CA LYS A 133 -50.98 -54.92 36.09
C LYS A 133 -52.11 -54.78 37.11
N TYR A 134 -52.92 -53.71 37.04
CA TYR A 134 -54.02 -53.47 37.98
C TYR A 134 -55.37 -54.06 37.54
N ASN A 135 -55.62 -54.26 36.25
CA ASN A 135 -56.93 -54.64 35.70
C ASN A 135 -57.03 -56.11 35.23
N GLY A 136 -56.21 -56.99 35.79
CA GLY A 136 -56.51 -58.43 35.79
C GLY A 136 -55.78 -59.31 34.77
N ASN A 137 -54.44 -59.35 34.84
CA ASN A 137 -53.76 -60.62 34.59
C ASN A 137 -52.54 -60.82 35.52
N GLY A 138 -52.81 -60.71 36.82
CA GLY A 138 -52.03 -61.40 37.85
C GLY A 138 -52.54 -62.84 37.97
N THR A 139 -52.27 -63.69 36.98
CA THR A 139 -52.42 -65.14 37.16
C THR A 139 -51.19 -65.66 37.88
N ASN A 140 -51.45 -66.21 39.07
CA ASN A 140 -50.56 -67.03 39.87
C ASN A 140 -49.70 -67.98 39.02
N ASN A 141 -48.37 -67.84 39.13
CA ASN A 141 -47.44 -68.90 39.48
C ASN A 141 -46.09 -68.30 39.88
#